data_AF-A0A534VEE8-F1
#
_entry.id   AF-A0A534VEE8-F1
#
_cell.length_a   1.000
_cell.length_b   1.000
_cell.length_c   1.000
_cell.angle_alpha   90.00
_cell.angle_beta   90.00
_cell.angle_gamma   90.00
#
_symmetry.space_group_name_H-M   'P 1'
#
loop_
_entity.id
_entity.type
_entity.pdbx_description
1 polymer ?
#
loop_
_entity_poly.entity_id
_entity_poly.type
_entity_poly.pdbx_seq_one_letter_code
_entity_poly.pdbx_strand_id
1 'polypeptide(L)'
;MKLFSTAEVANILNLPDSRIRSFVRAGFLAPARNKTKTLRFTFQDLLFLKTAKSLLASRVPVKRILRILSSLKRQLPDEQHLSSLKIYADGRRVVVWDGKARWQPDSGQFLFNFDARSVMRTVKLPAPKPIKANFTAQHWFNLATELEATSTEEAKRAYVRALELDPKMSDAHLNLGKLYHDTGMLKQGETHYRAAVEYGPRDPAPCFNLGVLLEDLKRPREAAHCYKEAVERDPTFADAHYNLGLVLESLGEKKEAFTHLRTARKLYLGK
;
A
#
# COMPACT_ATOMS: atom_id res chain seq x y z
N MET A 1 -24.13 -49.14 11.76
CA MET A 1 -23.50 -47.81 11.96
C MET A 1 -23.05 -47.70 13.42
N LYS A 2 -21.78 -47.33 13.69
CA LYS A 2 -21.27 -47.21 15.08
C LYS A 2 -21.91 -46.00 15.76
N LEU A 3 -22.42 -46.20 16.98
CA LEU A 3 -23.01 -45.15 17.82
C LEU A 3 -22.11 -44.86 19.01
N PHE A 4 -21.98 -43.60 19.38
CA PHE A 4 -21.12 -43.11 20.46
C PHE A 4 -21.97 -42.66 21.65
N SER A 5 -21.55 -42.99 22.86
CA SER A 5 -22.10 -42.44 24.10
C SER A 5 -21.64 -41.00 24.33
N THR A 6 -22.35 -40.25 25.18
CA THR A 6 -21.96 -38.87 25.54
C THR A 6 -20.51 -38.76 26.02
N ALA A 7 -20.06 -39.72 26.85
CA ALA A 7 -18.70 -39.73 27.39
C ALA A 7 -17.63 -39.98 26.30
N GLU A 8 -17.90 -40.89 25.36
CA GLU A 8 -17.02 -41.11 24.20
C GLU A 8 -16.93 -39.85 23.33
N VAL A 9 -18.06 -39.17 23.10
CA VAL A 9 -18.08 -37.91 22.35
C VAL A 9 -17.29 -36.82 23.05
N ALA A 10 -17.46 -36.69 24.38
CA ALA A 10 -16.73 -35.73 25.20
C ALA A 10 -15.22 -35.93 25.09
N ASN A 11 -14.77 -37.18 25.15
CA ASN A 11 -13.36 -37.55 25.01
C ASN A 11 -12.84 -37.28 23.59
N ILE A 12 -13.55 -37.74 22.55
CA ILE A 12 -13.13 -37.58 21.14
C ILE A 12 -13.01 -36.11 20.74
N LEU A 13 -13.94 -35.27 21.19
CA LEU A 13 -14.00 -33.87 20.78
C LEU A 13 -13.33 -32.93 21.79
N ASN A 14 -12.85 -33.45 22.92
CA ASN A 14 -12.38 -32.67 24.06
C ASN A 14 -13.38 -31.54 24.40
N LEU A 15 -14.63 -31.93 24.69
CA LEU A 15 -15.76 -31.04 24.95
C LEU A 15 -16.53 -31.52 26.19
N PRO A 16 -16.88 -30.64 27.15
CA PRO A 16 -17.57 -31.08 28.36
C PRO A 16 -18.95 -31.70 28.08
N ASP A 17 -19.31 -32.74 28.84
CA ASP A 17 -20.63 -33.38 28.82
C ASP A 17 -21.79 -32.38 28.94
N SER A 18 -21.62 -31.37 29.79
CA SER A 18 -22.60 -30.30 30.00
C SER A 18 -22.85 -29.48 28.73
N ARG A 19 -21.81 -29.22 27.93
CA ARG A 19 -21.95 -28.54 26.63
C ARG A 19 -22.62 -29.42 25.60
N ILE A 20 -22.26 -30.70 25.52
CA ILE A 20 -22.90 -31.66 24.61
C ILE A 20 -24.40 -31.77 24.92
N ARG A 21 -24.78 -31.89 26.20
CA ARG A 21 -26.18 -31.92 26.62
C ARG A 21 -26.89 -30.58 26.42
N SER A 22 -26.19 -29.45 26.57
CA SER A 22 -26.73 -28.12 26.26
C SER A 22 -27.10 -28.01 24.79
N PHE A 23 -26.25 -28.50 23.90
CA PHE A 23 -26.52 -28.59 22.48
C PHE A 23 -27.76 -29.45 22.18
N VAL A 24 -27.85 -30.66 22.74
CA VAL A 24 -29.04 -31.52 22.56
C VAL A 24 -30.32 -30.84 23.08
N ARG A 25 -30.27 -30.19 24.26
CA ARG A 25 -31.41 -29.44 24.83
C ARG A 25 -31.83 -28.25 23.98
N ALA A 26 -30.88 -27.58 23.34
CA ALA A 26 -31.12 -26.49 22.40
C ALA A 26 -31.68 -26.97 21.04
N GLY A 27 -31.95 -28.27 20.88
CA GLY A 27 -32.43 -28.86 19.63
C GLY A 27 -31.35 -28.95 18.54
N PHE A 28 -30.08 -28.74 18.90
CA PHE A 28 -28.96 -28.73 17.95
C PHE A 28 -28.69 -30.11 17.34
N LEU A 29 -28.90 -31.16 18.12
CA LEU A 29 -28.76 -32.56 17.71
C LEU A 29 -29.98 -33.33 18.18
N ALA A 30 -30.39 -34.32 17.39
CA ALA A 30 -31.41 -35.28 17.76
C ALA A 30 -30.78 -36.69 17.80
N PRO A 31 -29.83 -36.94 18.72
CA PRO A 31 -29.19 -38.24 18.82
C PRO A 31 -30.23 -39.30 19.23
N ALA A 32 -30.03 -40.52 18.75
CA ALA A 32 -30.89 -41.65 19.10
C ALA A 32 -30.85 -41.90 20.62
N ARG A 33 -31.91 -42.48 21.16
CA ARG A 33 -31.96 -42.96 22.54
C ARG A 33 -32.02 -44.47 22.55
N ASN A 34 -31.19 -45.11 23.38
CA ASN A 34 -31.29 -46.54 23.58
C ASN A 34 -32.46 -46.89 24.53
N LYS A 35 -32.69 -48.19 24.76
CA LYS A 35 -33.75 -48.69 25.66
C LYS A 35 -33.67 -48.11 27.09
N THR A 36 -32.48 -47.71 27.55
CA THR A 36 -32.25 -47.08 28.86
C THR A 36 -32.31 -45.55 28.83
N LYS A 37 -32.89 -44.95 27.78
CA LYS A 37 -33.02 -43.49 27.55
C LYS A 37 -31.69 -42.71 27.51
N THR A 38 -30.55 -43.39 27.35
CA THR A 38 -29.24 -42.74 27.20
C THR A 38 -29.03 -42.26 25.77
N LEU A 39 -28.36 -41.11 25.61
CA LEU A 39 -28.11 -40.48 24.31
C LEU A 39 -27.03 -41.24 23.53
N ARG A 40 -27.29 -41.47 22.24
CA ARG A 40 -26.40 -42.17 21.31
C ARG A 40 -26.21 -41.34 20.05
N PHE A 41 -24.98 -40.91 19.84
CA PHE A 41 -24.58 -40.01 18.78
C PHE A 41 -24.07 -40.80 17.58
N THR A 42 -24.43 -40.34 16.39
CA THR A 42 -23.90 -40.80 15.11
C THR A 42 -22.58 -40.09 14.81
N PHE A 43 -21.79 -40.62 13.87
CA PHE A 43 -20.59 -39.92 13.41
C PHE A 43 -20.90 -38.51 12.86
N GLN A 44 -22.06 -38.33 12.22
CA GLN A 44 -22.52 -37.02 11.74
C GLN A 44 -22.74 -36.04 12.89
N ASP A 45 -23.30 -36.48 14.02
CA ASP A 45 -23.44 -35.65 15.22
C ASP A 45 -22.08 -35.19 15.76
N LEU A 46 -21.06 -36.06 15.71
CA LEU A 46 -19.70 -35.71 16.13
C LEU A 46 -19.09 -34.64 15.22
N LEU A 47 -19.32 -34.72 13.91
CA LEU A 47 -18.86 -33.70 12.96
C LEU A 47 -19.53 -32.35 13.22
N PHE A 48 -20.84 -32.33 13.47
CA PHE A 48 -21.57 -31.10 13.83
C PHE A 48 -21.04 -30.48 15.13
N LEU A 49 -20.77 -31.29 16.15
CA LEU A 49 -20.17 -30.83 17.41
C LEU A 49 -18.75 -30.28 17.22
N LYS A 50 -17.94 -30.94 16.39
CA LYS A 50 -16.58 -30.46 16.04
C LYS A 50 -16.64 -29.10 15.34
N THR A 51 -17.53 -28.95 14.37
CA THR A 51 -17.72 -27.67 13.66
C THR A 51 -18.25 -26.58 14.59
N ALA A 52 -19.25 -26.88 15.43
CA ALA A 52 -19.76 -25.94 16.43
C ALA A 52 -18.66 -25.46 17.39
N LYS A 53 -17.80 -26.38 17.86
CA LYS A 53 -16.64 -26.06 18.69
C LYS A 53 -15.67 -25.11 17.98
N SER A 54 -15.35 -25.37 16.71
CA SER A 54 -14.45 -24.51 15.93
C SER A 54 -15.03 -23.11 15.70
N LEU A 55 -16.32 -23.00 15.36
CA LEU A 55 -16.99 -21.71 15.16
C LEU A 55 -17.06 -20.90 16.47
N LEU A 56 -17.25 -21.55 17.61
CA LEU A 56 -17.17 -20.91 18.92
C LEU A 56 -15.77 -20.35 19.20
N ALA A 57 -14.72 -21.09 18.87
CA ALA A 57 -13.33 -20.63 19.02
C ALA A 57 -13.05 -19.40 18.15
N SER A 58 -13.64 -19.32 16.96
CA SER A 58 -13.63 -18.14 16.08
C SER A 58 -14.58 -17.00 16.51
N ARG A 59 -15.08 -17.02 17.76
CA ARG A 59 -15.97 -15.99 18.33
C ARG A 59 -17.28 -15.77 17.56
N VAL A 60 -17.77 -16.77 16.83
CA VAL A 60 -19.08 -16.70 16.17
C VAL A 60 -20.19 -16.82 17.23
N PRO A 61 -21.21 -15.94 17.26
CA PRO A 61 -22.27 -16.01 18.26
C PRO A 61 -23.08 -17.32 18.20
N VAL A 62 -23.43 -17.90 19.36
CA VAL A 62 -24.14 -19.19 19.48
C VAL A 62 -25.40 -19.24 18.60
N LYS A 63 -26.23 -18.18 18.63
CA LYS A 63 -27.44 -18.08 17.79
C LYS A 63 -27.13 -18.17 16.29
N ARG A 64 -26.01 -17.61 15.85
CA ARG A 64 -25.57 -17.66 14.45
C ARG A 64 -25.02 -19.03 14.09
N ILE A 65 -24.24 -19.66 14.98
CA ILE A 65 -23.75 -21.04 14.82
C ILE A 65 -24.93 -22.00 14.61
N LEU A 66 -25.98 -21.89 15.42
CA LEU A 66 -27.18 -22.74 15.28
C LEU A 66 -27.83 -22.58 13.91
N ARG A 67 -27.96 -21.35 13.40
CA ARG A 67 -28.52 -21.08 12.06
C ARG A 67 -27.65 -21.67 10.96
N ILE A 68 -26.34 -21.47 11.03
CA ILE A 68 -25.36 -21.97 10.06
C ILE A 68 -25.42 -23.49 9.97
N LEU A 69 -25.39 -24.17 11.11
CA LEU A 69 -25.35 -25.63 11.15
C LEU A 69 -26.70 -26.25 10.76
N SER A 70 -27.82 -25.61 11.13
CA SER A 70 -29.16 -26.02 10.64
C SER A 70 -29.30 -25.81 9.13
N SER A 71 -28.75 -24.73 8.61
CA SER A 71 -28.70 -24.47 7.17
C SER A 71 -27.87 -25.53 6.45
N LEU A 72 -26.67 -25.84 6.95
CA LEU A 72 -25.81 -26.88 6.39
C LEU A 72 -26.46 -28.26 6.42
N LYS A 73 -27.17 -28.61 7.50
CA LYS A 73 -27.90 -29.86 7.59
C LYS A 73 -29.00 -30.00 6.53
N ARG A 74 -29.62 -28.89 6.10
CA ARG A 74 -30.65 -28.88 5.04
C ARG A 74 -30.05 -28.82 3.63
N GLN A 75 -28.89 -28.19 3.49
CA GLN A 75 -28.23 -27.96 2.20
C GLN A 75 -27.39 -29.14 1.73
N LEU A 76 -26.99 -30.04 2.62
CA LEU A 76 -26.17 -31.20 2.28
C LEU A 76 -27.06 -32.41 1.96
N PRO A 77 -26.92 -33.01 0.76
CA PRO A 77 -27.52 -34.31 0.45
C PRO A 77 -27.06 -35.37 1.46
N ASP A 78 -27.87 -36.41 1.70
CA ASP A 78 -27.55 -37.49 2.65
C ASP A 78 -26.21 -38.19 2.37
N GLU A 79 -25.74 -38.13 1.12
CA GLU A 79 -24.48 -38.71 0.63
C GLU A 79 -23.24 -37.78 0.82
N GLN A 80 -23.44 -36.48 1.04
CA GLN A 80 -22.34 -35.54 1.30
C GLN A 80 -22.09 -35.37 2.80
N HIS A 81 -20.98 -35.93 3.27
CA HIS A 81 -20.57 -35.80 4.66
C HIS A 81 -19.93 -34.45 4.93
N LEU A 82 -20.27 -33.81 6.06
CA LEU A 82 -19.64 -32.57 6.56
C LEU A 82 -18.09 -32.61 6.59
N SER A 83 -17.49 -33.79 6.58
CA SER A 83 -16.04 -33.98 6.49
C SER A 83 -15.42 -33.53 5.16
N SER A 84 -16.20 -33.44 4.08
CA SER A 84 -15.73 -32.93 2.79
C SER A 84 -15.69 -31.41 2.72
N LEU A 85 -16.36 -30.72 3.65
CA LEU A 85 -16.48 -29.28 3.65
C LEU A 85 -15.34 -28.64 4.44
N LYS A 86 -14.75 -27.59 3.85
CA LYS A 86 -13.87 -26.67 4.58
C LYS A 86 -14.68 -25.47 5.02
N ILE A 87 -14.65 -25.20 6.32
CA ILE A 87 -15.39 -24.10 6.93
C ILE A 87 -14.39 -23.10 7.49
N TYR A 88 -14.46 -21.85 7.01
CA TYR A 88 -13.61 -20.74 7.44
C TYR A 88 -14.46 -19.73 8.20
N ALA A 89 -13.98 -19.25 9.35
CA ALA A 89 -14.69 -18.28 10.16
C ALA A 89 -13.74 -17.33 10.90
N ASP A 90 -14.02 -16.03 10.84
CA ASP A 90 -13.27 -14.94 11.50
C ASP A 90 -14.15 -14.13 12.49
N GLY A 91 -15.31 -14.66 12.86
CA GLY A 91 -16.29 -14.01 13.73
C GLY A 91 -17.29 -13.12 12.98
N ARG A 92 -16.86 -12.44 11.90
CA ARG A 92 -17.75 -11.60 11.07
C ARG A 92 -18.32 -12.36 9.88
N ARG A 93 -17.53 -13.24 9.26
CA ARG A 93 -17.93 -14.02 8.09
C ARG A 93 -17.72 -15.50 8.36
N VAL A 94 -18.63 -16.32 7.83
CA VAL A 94 -18.48 -17.77 7.77
C VAL A 94 -18.61 -18.18 6.31
N VAL A 95 -17.64 -18.92 5.82
CA VAL A 95 -17.58 -19.38 4.43
C VAL A 95 -17.42 -20.89 4.43
N VAL A 96 -18.26 -21.55 3.64
CA VAL A 96 -18.20 -22.99 3.40
C VAL A 96 -17.69 -23.22 1.99
N TRP A 97 -16.80 -24.19 1.83
CA TRP A 97 -16.23 -24.62 0.56
C TRP A 97 -16.34 -26.14 0.43
N ASP A 98 -16.96 -26.61 -0.66
CA ASP A 98 -17.15 -28.03 -0.98
C ASP A 98 -16.15 -28.57 -2.02
N GLY A 99 -15.15 -27.77 -2.40
CA GLY A 99 -14.23 -28.07 -3.49
C GLY A 99 -14.60 -27.38 -4.81
N LYS A 100 -15.88 -27.11 -5.08
CA LYS A 100 -16.40 -26.52 -6.32
C LYS A 100 -16.92 -25.10 -6.12
N ALA A 101 -17.74 -24.88 -5.10
CA ALA A 101 -18.39 -23.63 -4.80
C ALA A 101 -18.05 -23.14 -3.39
N ARG A 102 -17.99 -21.82 -3.23
CA ARG A 102 -17.91 -21.17 -1.91
C ARG A 102 -19.20 -20.44 -1.66
N TRP A 103 -19.74 -20.53 -0.46
CA TRP A 103 -20.95 -19.79 -0.09
C TRP A 103 -20.98 -19.44 1.40
N GLN A 104 -21.83 -18.46 1.72
CA GLN A 104 -22.19 -18.14 3.08
C GLN A 104 -23.35 -19.03 3.52
N PRO A 105 -23.20 -19.86 4.57
CA PRO A 105 -24.22 -20.82 4.96
C PRO A 105 -25.43 -20.17 5.63
N ASP A 106 -25.29 -18.96 6.17
CA ASP A 106 -26.37 -18.21 6.82
C ASP A 106 -27.30 -17.51 5.83
N SER A 107 -26.78 -17.02 4.70
CA SER A 107 -27.57 -16.36 3.64
C SER A 107 -27.86 -17.25 2.43
N GLY A 108 -27.08 -18.32 2.23
CA GLY A 108 -27.08 -19.09 0.99
C GLY A 108 -26.37 -18.36 -0.17
N GLN A 109 -25.76 -17.20 0.07
CA GLN A 109 -25.12 -16.41 -0.96
C GLN A 109 -23.84 -17.10 -1.45
N PHE A 110 -23.78 -17.40 -2.75
CA PHE A 110 -22.56 -17.87 -3.40
C PHE A 110 -21.52 -16.75 -3.46
N LEU A 111 -20.28 -17.10 -3.13
CA LEU A 111 -19.12 -16.23 -3.19
C LEU A 111 -18.36 -16.54 -4.47
N PHE A 112 -18.50 -15.65 -5.46
CA PHE A 112 -17.73 -15.72 -6.69
C PHE A 112 -16.25 -15.50 -6.40
N ASN A 113 -15.42 -16.38 -6.93
CA ASN A 113 -13.99 -16.19 -6.96
C ASN A 113 -13.63 -15.43 -8.24
N PHE A 114 -13.42 -14.12 -8.16
CA PHE A 114 -12.85 -13.33 -9.27
C PHE A 114 -11.33 -13.55 -9.39
N ASP A 115 -10.87 -14.78 -9.20
CA ASP A 115 -9.48 -15.13 -9.46
C ASP A 115 -9.28 -15.05 -10.97
N ALA A 116 -8.57 -14.01 -11.42
CA ALA A 116 -8.25 -13.75 -12.82
C ALA A 116 -7.68 -15.00 -13.52
N ARG A 117 -7.04 -15.91 -12.77
CA ARG A 117 -6.52 -17.19 -13.31
C ARG A 117 -7.61 -18.12 -13.85
N SER A 118 -8.82 -18.07 -13.28
CA SER A 118 -9.94 -18.89 -13.76
C SER A 118 -10.48 -18.40 -15.09
N VAL A 119 -10.50 -17.08 -15.31
CA VAL A 119 -10.91 -16.45 -16.58
C VAL A 119 -9.84 -16.66 -17.67
N MET A 120 -8.56 -16.62 -17.29
CA MET A 120 -7.44 -16.86 -18.22
C MET A 120 -7.39 -18.27 -18.80
N ARG A 121 -8.01 -19.27 -18.16
CA ARG A 121 -8.08 -20.64 -18.70
C ARG A 121 -9.11 -20.80 -19.81
N THR A 122 -10.20 -20.04 -19.75
CA THR A 122 -11.32 -20.14 -20.68
C THR A 122 -11.15 -19.23 -21.89
N VAL A 123 -10.37 -18.16 -21.75
CA VAL A 123 -10.16 -17.18 -22.80
C VAL A 123 -8.70 -17.24 -23.23
N LYS A 124 -8.44 -17.65 -24.48
CA LYS A 124 -7.19 -17.30 -25.17
C LYS A 124 -7.20 -15.79 -25.37
N LEU A 125 -6.76 -15.04 -24.36
CA LEU A 125 -6.51 -13.62 -24.53
C LEU A 125 -5.39 -13.50 -25.56
N PRO A 126 -5.57 -12.73 -26.65
CA PRO A 126 -4.44 -12.38 -27.49
C PRO A 126 -3.38 -11.77 -26.58
N ALA A 127 -2.10 -12.12 -26.80
CA ALA A 127 -1.00 -11.51 -26.07
C ALA A 127 -1.25 -10.00 -26.06
N PRO A 128 -1.25 -9.34 -24.88
CA PRO A 128 -1.51 -7.91 -24.81
C PRO A 128 -0.56 -7.27 -25.81
N LYS A 129 -1.11 -6.68 -26.88
CA LYS A 129 -0.30 -5.89 -27.80
C LYS A 129 0.32 -4.83 -26.91
N PRO A 130 1.67 -4.71 -26.85
CA PRO A 130 2.28 -3.68 -26.05
C PRO A 130 1.66 -2.36 -26.47
N ILE A 131 0.87 -1.77 -25.58
CA ILE A 131 0.37 -0.43 -25.78
C ILE A 131 1.64 0.40 -25.68
N LYS A 132 2.22 0.76 -26.82
CA LYS A 132 3.19 1.85 -26.88
C LYS A 132 2.39 3.11 -26.58
N ALA A 133 2.15 3.35 -25.30
CA ALA A 133 1.65 4.62 -24.86
C ALA A 133 2.75 5.63 -25.20
N ASN A 134 2.52 6.43 -26.24
CA ASN A 134 3.41 7.50 -26.63
C ASN A 134 3.25 8.62 -25.61
N PHE A 135 3.82 8.42 -24.43
CA PHE A 135 3.88 9.45 -23.41
C PHE A 135 4.83 10.55 -23.86
N THR A 136 4.41 11.80 -23.67
CA THR A 136 5.22 12.99 -23.95
C THR A 136 6.24 13.22 -22.82
N ALA A 137 7.26 14.03 -23.06
CA ALA A 137 8.17 14.48 -22.02
C ALA A 137 7.40 15.11 -20.83
N GLN A 138 6.38 15.93 -21.13
CA GLN A 138 5.52 16.55 -20.12
C GLN A 138 4.75 15.52 -19.27
N HIS A 139 4.29 14.41 -19.87
CA HIS A 139 3.62 13.36 -19.11
C HIS A 139 4.56 12.72 -18.09
N TRP A 140 5.79 12.39 -18.52
CA TRP A 140 6.81 11.84 -17.63
C TRP A 140 7.25 12.83 -16.56
N PHE A 141 7.36 14.12 -16.89
CA PHE A 141 7.64 15.18 -15.92
C PHE A 141 6.55 15.25 -14.84
N ASN A 142 5.27 15.32 -15.24
CA ASN A 142 4.16 15.39 -14.30
C ASN A 142 4.11 14.15 -13.39
N LEU A 143 4.28 12.96 -13.97
CA LEU A 143 4.37 11.72 -13.20
C LEU A 143 5.53 11.74 -12.20
N ALA A 144 6.70 12.25 -12.61
CA ALA A 144 7.84 12.37 -11.73
C ALA A 144 7.54 13.27 -10.53
N THR A 145 6.92 14.44 -10.76
CA THR A 145 6.51 15.38 -9.71
C THR A 145 5.52 14.73 -8.72
N GLU A 146 4.55 13.96 -9.19
CA GLU A 146 3.62 13.21 -8.33
C GLU A 146 4.34 12.16 -7.46
N LEU A 147 5.37 11.52 -8.01
CA LEU A 147 6.12 10.47 -7.34
C LEU A 147 7.11 11.01 -6.29
N GLU A 148 7.50 12.28 -6.32
CA GLU A 148 8.49 12.83 -5.37
C GLU A 148 8.10 12.61 -3.90
N ALA A 149 6.80 12.69 -3.60
CA ALA A 149 6.27 12.51 -2.25
C ALA A 149 6.20 11.05 -1.77
N THR A 150 6.26 10.08 -2.70
CA THR A 150 5.98 8.66 -2.41
C THR A 150 7.15 7.74 -2.71
N SER A 151 7.94 8.06 -3.74
CA SER A 151 9.03 7.22 -4.23
C SER A 151 10.07 8.04 -5.00
N THR A 152 11.11 8.48 -4.30
CA THR A 152 12.24 9.24 -4.89
C THR A 152 12.90 8.53 -6.07
N GLU A 153 13.05 7.20 -5.99
CA GLU A 153 13.73 6.43 -7.04
C GLU A 153 12.86 6.23 -8.30
N GLU A 154 11.54 6.22 -8.17
CA GLU A 154 10.63 6.21 -9.31
C GLU A 154 10.49 7.60 -9.92
N ALA A 155 10.46 8.65 -9.09
CA ALA A 155 10.51 10.05 -9.54
C ALA A 155 11.75 10.33 -10.39
N LYS A 156 12.95 9.93 -9.91
CA LYS A 156 14.21 10.04 -10.69
C LYS A 156 14.10 9.35 -12.05
N ARG A 157 13.58 8.11 -12.09
CA ARG A 157 13.40 7.38 -13.35
C ARG A 157 12.44 8.08 -14.30
N ALA A 158 11.33 8.62 -13.79
CA ALA A 158 10.37 9.36 -14.59
C ALA A 158 10.98 10.67 -15.14
N TYR A 159 11.75 11.42 -14.35
CA TYR A 159 12.49 12.58 -14.87
C TYR A 159 13.51 12.20 -15.95
N VAL A 160 14.25 11.10 -15.77
CA VAL A 160 15.16 10.59 -16.82
C VAL A 160 14.38 10.28 -18.11
N ARG A 161 13.20 9.67 -18.03
CA ARG A 161 12.35 9.44 -19.22
C ARG A 161 11.86 10.75 -19.85
N ALA A 162 11.55 11.77 -19.04
CA ALA A 162 11.20 13.09 -19.56
C ALA A 162 12.38 13.67 -20.36
N LEU A 163 13.60 13.60 -19.81
CA LEU A 163 14.82 14.13 -20.43
C LEU A 163 15.31 13.31 -21.63
N GLU A 164 15.03 12.01 -21.71
CA GLU A 164 15.26 11.20 -22.91
C GLU A 164 14.41 11.69 -24.10
N LEU A 165 13.21 12.23 -23.82
CA LEU A 165 12.27 12.73 -24.83
C LEU A 165 12.46 14.22 -25.13
N ASP A 166 12.79 15.01 -24.11
CA ASP A 166 13.15 16.42 -24.23
C ASP A 166 14.39 16.73 -23.37
N PRO A 167 15.59 16.62 -23.96
CA PRO A 167 16.85 16.87 -23.24
C PRO A 167 17.05 18.31 -22.76
N LYS A 168 16.20 19.26 -23.19
CA LYS A 168 16.32 20.69 -22.85
C LYS A 168 15.25 21.14 -21.86
N MET A 169 14.50 20.22 -21.27
CA MET A 169 13.47 20.54 -20.29
C MET A 169 14.13 20.99 -18.97
N SER A 170 14.29 22.31 -18.82
CA SER A 170 14.92 22.96 -17.66
C SER A 170 14.33 22.48 -16.32
N ASP A 171 13.00 22.44 -16.21
CA ASP A 171 12.33 22.06 -14.96
C ASP A 171 12.61 20.61 -14.56
N ALA A 172 12.71 19.70 -15.53
CA ALA A 172 13.05 18.30 -15.28
C ALA A 172 14.51 18.18 -14.79
N HIS A 173 15.44 18.95 -15.38
CA HIS A 173 16.81 19.05 -14.89
C HIS A 173 16.86 19.65 -13.48
N LEU A 174 16.10 20.71 -13.20
CA LEU A 174 16.05 21.35 -11.88
C LEU A 174 15.59 20.36 -10.80
N ASN A 175 14.45 19.70 -11.02
CA ASN A 175 13.88 18.80 -10.03
C ASN A 175 14.71 17.52 -9.87
N LEU A 176 15.24 16.97 -10.96
CA LEU A 176 16.15 15.81 -10.87
C LEU A 176 17.45 16.17 -10.15
N GLY A 177 17.99 17.37 -10.40
CA GLY A 177 19.14 17.91 -9.67
C GLY A 177 18.88 17.98 -8.16
N LYS A 178 17.70 18.47 -7.78
CA LYS A 178 17.25 18.52 -6.38
C LYS A 178 17.16 17.14 -5.76
N LEU A 179 16.56 16.15 -6.44
CA LEU A 179 16.48 14.79 -5.91
C LEU A 179 17.87 14.16 -5.72
N TYR A 180 18.83 14.44 -6.59
CA TYR A 180 20.21 13.98 -6.41
C TYR A 180 20.91 14.70 -5.25
N HIS A 181 20.69 16.01 -5.11
CA HIS A 181 21.21 16.80 -3.99
C HIS A 181 20.69 16.27 -2.65
N ASP A 182 19.37 16.11 -2.52
CA ASP A 182 18.69 15.61 -1.32
C ASP A 182 19.15 14.19 -0.93
N THR A 183 19.62 13.40 -1.89
CA THR A 183 20.13 12.03 -1.67
C THR A 183 21.66 11.94 -1.57
N GLY A 184 22.35 13.08 -1.49
CA GLY A 184 23.82 13.14 -1.31
C GLY A 184 24.63 12.85 -2.59
N MET A 185 23.97 12.69 -3.72
CA MET A 185 24.58 12.45 -5.04
C MET A 185 25.02 13.78 -5.68
N LEU A 186 25.88 14.53 -4.99
CA LEU A 186 26.17 15.94 -5.29
C LEU A 186 26.70 16.19 -6.71
N LYS A 187 27.54 15.29 -7.26
CA LYS A 187 28.08 15.45 -8.62
C LYS A 187 27.00 15.31 -9.70
N GLN A 188 26.05 14.40 -9.51
CA GLN A 188 24.92 14.25 -10.42
C GLN A 188 23.97 15.45 -10.29
N GLY A 189 23.73 15.91 -9.05
CA GLY A 189 22.98 17.14 -8.78
C GLY A 189 23.57 18.34 -9.51
N GLU A 190 24.89 18.56 -9.39
CA GLU A 190 25.60 19.65 -10.08
C GLU A 190 25.41 19.58 -11.60
N THR A 191 25.54 18.39 -12.18
CA THR A 191 25.38 18.19 -13.64
C THR A 191 23.98 18.62 -14.09
N HIS A 192 22.94 18.21 -13.37
CA HIS A 192 21.57 18.56 -13.72
C HIS A 192 21.25 20.03 -13.46
N TYR A 193 21.72 20.62 -12.36
CA TYR A 193 21.53 22.05 -12.12
C TYR A 193 22.23 22.92 -13.16
N ARG A 194 23.45 22.58 -13.60
CA ARG A 194 24.13 23.32 -14.67
C ARG A 194 23.36 23.26 -15.99
N ALA A 195 22.80 22.10 -16.34
CA ALA A 195 21.92 21.97 -17.50
C ALA A 195 20.63 22.80 -17.35
N ALA A 196 20.01 22.83 -16.16
CA ALA A 196 18.85 23.69 -15.91
C ALA A 196 19.20 25.19 -16.05
N VAL A 197 20.37 25.62 -15.58
CA VAL A 197 20.86 27.00 -15.77
C VAL A 197 21.02 27.33 -17.26
N GLU A 198 21.54 26.40 -18.06
CA GLU A 198 21.74 26.54 -19.51
C GLU A 198 20.41 26.61 -20.27
N TYR A 199 19.47 25.71 -19.97
CA TYR A 199 18.22 25.60 -20.71
C TYR A 199 17.10 26.53 -20.22
N GLY A 200 17.20 27.04 -18.99
CA GLY A 200 16.28 28.00 -18.38
C GLY A 200 16.94 29.33 -18.03
N PRO A 201 17.42 30.12 -19.02
CA PRO A 201 18.27 31.29 -18.75
C PRO A 201 17.56 32.45 -18.01
N ARG A 202 16.22 32.42 -17.92
CA ARG A 202 15.42 33.44 -17.23
C ARG A 202 15.01 33.03 -15.82
N ASP A 203 15.09 31.74 -15.49
CA ASP A 203 14.69 31.25 -14.17
C ASP A 203 15.86 31.45 -13.19
N PRO A 204 15.68 32.17 -12.07
CA PRO A 204 16.71 32.30 -11.05
C PRO A 204 16.89 31.03 -10.20
N ALA A 205 15.90 30.14 -10.12
CA ALA A 205 15.91 28.99 -9.22
C ALA A 205 17.05 27.98 -9.48
N PRO A 206 17.39 27.62 -10.74
CA PRO A 206 18.55 26.77 -11.03
C PRO A 206 19.88 27.36 -10.54
N CYS A 207 20.10 28.66 -10.72
CA CYS A 207 21.31 29.34 -10.24
C CYS A 207 21.36 29.32 -8.71
N PHE A 208 20.24 29.61 -8.05
CA PHE A 208 20.15 29.55 -6.59
C PHE A 208 20.45 28.15 -6.05
N ASN A 209 19.78 27.12 -6.57
CA ASN A 209 19.97 25.74 -6.12
C ASN A 209 21.38 25.21 -6.42
N LEU A 210 21.97 25.59 -7.56
CA LEU A 210 23.38 25.30 -7.85
C LEU A 210 24.31 25.96 -6.83
N GLY A 211 24.03 27.21 -6.44
CA GLY A 211 24.76 27.92 -5.40
C GLY A 211 24.77 27.16 -4.06
N VAL A 212 23.60 26.69 -3.61
CA VAL A 212 23.47 25.90 -2.37
C VAL A 212 24.29 24.61 -2.46
N LEU A 213 24.17 23.88 -3.57
CA LEU A 213 24.94 22.65 -3.79
C LEU A 213 26.46 22.91 -3.80
N LEU A 214 26.90 24.04 -4.36
CA LEU A 214 28.32 24.41 -4.40
C LEU A 214 28.87 24.77 -3.00
N GLU A 215 28.06 25.30 -2.10
CA GLU A 215 28.44 25.48 -0.69
C GLU A 215 28.64 24.13 0.02
N ASP A 216 27.76 23.15 -0.24
CA ASP A 216 27.93 21.78 0.27
C ASP A 216 29.21 21.13 -0.27
N LEU A 217 29.56 21.41 -1.53
CA LEU A 217 30.83 21.01 -2.15
C LEU A 217 32.04 21.85 -1.72
N LYS A 218 31.88 22.81 -0.79
CA LYS A 218 32.96 23.70 -0.30
C LYS A 218 33.62 24.53 -1.42
N ARG A 219 32.81 25.00 -2.37
CA ARG A 219 33.21 25.88 -3.50
C ARG A 219 32.56 27.27 -3.39
N PRO A 220 32.87 28.06 -2.34
CA PRO A 220 32.15 29.30 -2.01
C PRO A 220 32.25 30.38 -3.10
N ARG A 221 33.38 30.48 -3.81
CA ARG A 221 33.51 31.46 -4.90
C ARG A 221 32.58 31.19 -6.08
N GLU A 222 32.37 29.91 -6.40
CA GLU A 222 31.43 29.53 -7.45
C GLU A 222 29.98 29.68 -6.98
N ALA A 223 29.70 29.35 -5.71
CA ALA A 223 28.39 29.59 -5.11
C ALA A 223 28.02 31.09 -5.16
N ALA A 224 28.94 31.99 -4.81
CA ALA A 224 28.73 33.43 -4.90
C ALA A 224 28.40 33.88 -6.33
N HIS A 225 29.07 33.31 -7.33
CA HIS A 225 28.78 33.61 -8.73
C HIS A 225 27.35 33.17 -9.10
N CYS A 226 26.96 31.95 -8.74
CA CYS A 226 25.61 31.45 -9.01
C CYS A 226 24.52 32.27 -8.30
N TYR A 227 24.72 32.65 -7.03
CA TYR A 227 23.75 33.51 -6.35
C TYR A 227 23.67 34.92 -6.97
N LYS A 228 24.80 35.46 -7.44
CA LYS A 228 24.82 36.73 -8.16
C LYS A 228 24.01 36.64 -9.45
N GLU A 229 24.17 35.57 -10.24
CA GLU A 229 23.34 35.34 -11.43
C GLU A 229 21.85 35.21 -11.08
N ALA A 230 21.51 34.51 -9.98
CA ALA A 230 20.12 34.41 -9.53
C ALA A 230 19.53 35.79 -9.20
N VAL A 231 20.29 36.65 -8.52
CA VAL A 231 19.90 38.05 -8.21
C VAL A 231 19.82 38.91 -9.47
N GLU A 232 20.69 38.70 -10.46
CA GLU A 232 20.62 39.43 -11.75
C GLU A 232 19.37 39.06 -12.54
N ARG A 233 18.92 37.79 -12.47
CA ARG A 233 17.68 37.31 -13.10
C ARG A 233 16.43 37.77 -12.36
N ASP A 234 16.46 37.74 -11.03
CA ASP A 234 15.39 38.26 -10.18
C ASP A 234 15.97 39.09 -9.01
N PRO A 235 16.01 40.43 -9.15
CA PRO A 235 16.48 41.33 -8.10
C PRO A 235 15.62 41.35 -6.83
N THR A 236 14.44 40.71 -6.86
CA THR A 236 13.54 40.60 -5.70
C THR A 236 13.66 39.27 -4.97
N PHE A 237 14.55 38.38 -5.43
CA PHE A 237 14.76 37.08 -4.81
C PHE A 237 15.53 37.20 -3.49
N ALA A 238 14.77 37.35 -2.40
CA ALA A 238 15.30 37.63 -1.06
C ALA A 238 16.31 36.56 -0.58
N ASP A 239 16.01 35.27 -0.80
CA ASP A 239 16.88 34.17 -0.39
C ASP A 239 18.23 34.18 -1.12
N ALA A 240 18.24 34.50 -2.41
CA ALA A 240 19.47 34.64 -3.18
C ALA A 240 20.34 35.80 -2.68
N HIS A 241 19.72 36.94 -2.34
CA HIS A 241 20.43 38.05 -1.68
C HIS A 241 20.99 37.64 -0.31
N TYR A 242 20.23 36.89 0.48
CA TYR A 242 20.65 36.44 1.80
C TYR A 242 21.87 35.52 1.70
N ASN A 243 21.79 34.46 0.89
CA ASN A 243 22.87 33.49 0.73
C ASN A 243 24.12 34.12 0.08
N LEU A 244 23.95 34.99 -0.93
CA LEU A 244 25.07 35.75 -1.50
C LEU A 244 25.78 36.58 -0.42
N GLY A 245 25.02 37.24 0.44
CA GLY A 245 25.55 38.02 1.56
C GLY A 245 26.40 37.19 2.52
N LEU A 246 25.90 36.02 2.94
CA LEU A 246 26.62 35.11 3.82
C LEU A 246 27.91 34.57 3.19
N VAL A 247 27.84 34.15 1.92
CA VAL A 247 29.02 33.63 1.21
C VAL A 247 30.07 34.73 1.03
N LEU A 248 29.67 35.95 0.65
CA LEU A 248 30.60 37.08 0.52
C LEU A 248 31.25 37.45 1.85
N GLU A 249 30.51 37.39 2.97
CA GLU A 249 31.09 37.59 4.30
C GLU A 249 32.17 36.54 4.60
N SER A 250 31.91 35.27 4.30
CA SER A 250 32.89 34.19 4.47
C SER A 250 34.14 34.34 3.60
N LEU A 251 34.00 34.99 2.44
CA LEU A 251 35.08 35.31 1.52
C LEU A 251 35.84 36.60 1.88
N GLY A 252 35.36 37.36 2.88
CA GLY A 252 35.97 38.62 3.33
C GLY A 252 35.44 39.88 2.62
N GLU A 253 34.49 39.75 1.70
CA GLU A 253 33.92 40.84 0.89
C GLU A 253 32.82 41.62 1.65
N LYS A 254 33.20 42.16 2.82
CA LYS A 254 32.27 42.72 3.82
C LYS A 254 31.33 43.81 3.29
N LYS A 255 31.78 44.66 2.36
CA LYS A 255 30.98 45.78 1.82
C LYS A 255 29.83 45.28 0.95
N GLU A 256 30.12 44.34 0.06
CA GLU A 256 29.10 43.73 -0.80
C GLU A 256 28.16 42.86 0.04
N ALA A 257 28.71 42.06 0.96
CA ALA A 257 27.93 41.26 1.91
C ALA A 257 26.87 42.09 2.65
N PHE A 258 27.28 43.21 3.27
CA PHE A 258 26.37 44.12 3.96
C PHE A 258 25.26 44.65 3.05
N THR A 259 25.58 44.97 1.80
CA THR A 259 24.61 45.48 0.83
C THR A 259 23.55 44.42 0.53
N HIS A 260 23.97 43.19 0.21
CA HIS A 260 23.05 42.10 -0.09
C HIS A 260 22.20 41.68 1.13
N LEU A 261 22.80 41.57 2.32
CA LEU A 261 22.06 41.27 3.56
C LEU A 261 21.03 42.35 3.90
N ARG A 262 21.36 43.62 3.69
CA ARG A 262 20.41 44.74 3.88
C ARG A 262 19.26 44.66 2.88
N THR A 263 19.54 44.33 1.62
CA THR A 263 18.51 44.15 0.58
C THR A 263 17.60 42.96 0.89
N ALA A 264 18.16 41.79 1.24
CA ALA A 264 17.38 40.63 1.66
C ALA A 264 16.41 40.98 2.80
N ARG A 265 16.92 41.66 3.84
CA ARG A 265 16.08 42.12 4.96
C ARG A 265 14.94 43.04 4.52
N LYS A 266 15.18 43.95 3.57
CA LYS A 266 14.12 44.82 3.04
C LYS A 266 13.05 44.02 2.30
N LEU A 267 13.47 43.12 1.42
CA LEU A 267 12.59 42.25 0.64
C LEU A 267 11.72 41.36 1.54
N TYR A 268 12.29 40.72 2.57
CA TYR A 268 11.52 39.94 3.54
C TYR A 268 10.49 40.77 4.33
N LEU A 269 10.74 42.06 4.51
CA LEU A 269 9.82 42.97 5.20
C LEU A 269 8.81 43.63 4.25
N GLY A 270 8.87 43.36 2.95
CA GLY A 270 8.03 43.99 1.93
C GLY A 270 8.24 45.50 1.80
N LYS A 271 9.47 45.99 2.09
CA LYS A 271 9.83 47.42 2.13
C LYS A 271 10.84 47.81 1.07
#